data_AF-A0A9E3SYF8-F1
#
_entry.id   AF-A0A9E3SYF8-F1
#
_cell.length_a   1.000
_cell.length_b   1.000
_cell.length_c   1.000
_cell.angle_alpha   90.00
_cell.angle_beta   90.00
_cell.angle_gamma   90.00
#
_symmetry.space_group_name_H-M   'P 1'
#
loop_
_entity.id
_entity.type
_entity.pdbx_description
1 polymer ?
#
loop_
_entity_poly.entity_id
_entity_poly.type
_entity_poly.pdbx_seq_one_letter_code
_entity_poly.pdbx_strand_id
1 'polypeptide(L)'
;MAKEKQIILVPDYITVRELAELIEASPIEVMKQLIANGIMASINQQVDFDTAAIVIEEMGFEAQSESALAAQVKHEEAAKAQGWRQLYAVEKPENLVVRPPIVTILGHVDHGKTTLLDTIRKTSVAEGEAGGITQHIGAYRARHNGRFITFLDTPGHEAFTAMRARGAQGADIAVLVVAADDGVMHTTREAINHARAANVPIIVAITKVDKRNANIERVKQQLAELDLVPDEWDGNTLVVPVSAIQGEGIDDLLEAILLLADDSSIVANPNADPAGVVLEANVEPNRGVLATLLVLNGDLKRGDTIIAGNTYGRIKAMFDETGAPVQEAGPSTPVEVMGLNDMPEPGDSFETVKNEKAARQVIDERASNTVETLAARAPITLQDVFAQISSGHAKELTLILKTDYQGTLQPIVSSLENVSANNPEGIKINILSADTGNIGENDVMLASASGAIIIGFNVDIDNPARRSADSQGVDIRLYQVIYKLLEDVELALQGMLEPKYADKIIGTAEV
;
A
#
# COMPACT_ATOMS: atom_id res chain seq x y z
N MET A 1 -12.54 32.44 -43.76
CA MET A 1 -11.73 32.59 -42.54
C MET A 1 -12.70 32.49 -41.37
N ALA A 2 -12.76 31.33 -40.73
CA ALA A 2 -13.58 31.17 -39.52
C ALA A 2 -12.93 32.04 -38.43
N LYS A 3 -13.69 32.95 -37.83
CA LYS A 3 -13.25 33.66 -36.63
C LYS A 3 -13.06 32.59 -35.55
N GLU A 4 -11.86 32.49 -34.96
CA GLU A 4 -11.65 31.74 -33.72
C GLU A 4 -12.67 32.26 -32.69
N LYS A 5 -13.56 31.39 -32.24
CA LYS A 5 -14.49 31.71 -31.16
C LYS A 5 -13.67 31.81 -29.88
N GLN A 6 -13.82 32.90 -29.15
CA GLN A 6 -13.13 33.12 -27.90
C GLN A 6 -13.80 32.24 -26.82
N ILE A 7 -12.99 31.42 -26.15
CA ILE A 7 -13.45 30.47 -25.13
C ILE A 7 -13.62 31.22 -23.81
N ILE A 8 -14.76 31.04 -23.16
CA ILE A 8 -15.09 31.68 -21.88
C ILE A 8 -15.33 30.61 -20.82
N LEU A 9 -14.63 30.74 -19.70
CA LEU A 9 -14.79 29.85 -18.54
C LEU A 9 -15.97 30.30 -17.70
N VAL A 10 -16.90 29.39 -17.45
CA VAL A 10 -18.17 29.67 -16.76
C VAL A 10 -18.29 28.79 -15.52
N PRO A 11 -18.54 29.36 -14.33
CA PRO A 11 -18.85 28.61 -13.12
C PRO A 11 -20.19 27.86 -13.22
N ASP A 12 -20.41 26.86 -12.38
CA ASP A 12 -21.66 26.07 -12.35
C ASP A 12 -22.92 26.91 -12.09
N TYR A 13 -22.77 27.99 -11.31
CA TYR A 13 -23.79 28.99 -11.07
C TYR A 13 -23.18 30.39 -11.18
N ILE A 14 -23.80 31.24 -12.00
CA ILE A 14 -23.32 32.60 -12.26
C ILE A 14 -24.50 33.57 -12.24
N THR A 15 -24.33 34.78 -11.73
CA THR A 15 -25.40 35.80 -11.84
C THR A 15 -25.44 36.41 -13.25
N VAL A 16 -26.61 36.86 -13.68
CA VAL A 16 -26.77 37.54 -15.00
C VAL A 16 -25.82 38.73 -15.15
N ARG A 17 -25.54 39.44 -14.05
CA ARG A 17 -24.56 40.53 -14.02
C ARG A 17 -23.14 40.04 -14.26
N GLU A 18 -22.69 39.02 -13.53
CA GLU A 18 -21.35 38.45 -13.67
C GLU A 18 -21.17 37.82 -15.05
N LEU A 19 -22.21 37.19 -15.59
CA LEU A 19 -22.23 36.64 -16.95
C LEU A 19 -22.03 37.74 -18.00
N ALA A 20 -22.67 38.89 -17.82
CA ALA A 20 -22.50 40.05 -18.69
C ALA A 20 -21.10 40.67 -18.61
N GLU A 21 -20.52 40.71 -17.40
CA GLU A 21 -19.15 41.16 -17.17
C GLU A 21 -18.12 40.20 -17.84
N LEU A 22 -18.36 38.89 -17.79
CA LEU A 22 -17.48 37.86 -18.38
C LEU A 22 -17.45 37.87 -19.92
N ILE A 23 -18.56 38.23 -20.57
CA ILE A 23 -18.67 38.29 -22.02
C ILE A 23 -18.50 39.72 -22.59
N GLU A 24 -18.11 40.68 -21.73
CA GLU A 24 -17.98 42.11 -22.05
C GLU A 24 -19.22 42.75 -22.71
N ALA A 25 -20.43 42.28 -22.34
CA ALA A 25 -21.69 42.78 -22.87
C ALA A 25 -22.52 43.55 -21.85
N SER A 26 -23.55 44.26 -22.31
CA SER A 26 -24.48 44.93 -21.40
C SER A 26 -25.38 43.90 -20.69
N PRO A 27 -25.62 44.01 -19.37
CA PRO A 27 -26.58 43.16 -18.66
C PRO A 27 -27.98 43.14 -19.30
N ILE A 28 -28.35 44.22 -20.00
CA ILE A 28 -29.62 44.33 -20.72
C ILE A 28 -29.66 43.41 -21.95
N GLU A 29 -28.53 43.19 -22.62
CA GLU A 29 -28.43 42.32 -23.79
C GLU A 29 -28.49 40.85 -23.37
N VAL A 30 -27.81 40.48 -22.29
CA VAL A 30 -27.86 39.14 -21.69
C VAL A 30 -29.28 38.81 -21.22
N MET A 31 -29.96 39.74 -20.53
CA MET A 31 -31.36 39.55 -20.13
C MET A 31 -32.29 39.37 -21.33
N LYS A 32 -32.06 40.09 -22.44
CA LYS A 32 -32.87 39.92 -23.66
C LYS A 32 -32.72 38.53 -24.26
N GLN A 33 -31.51 37.97 -24.28
CA GLN A 33 -31.28 36.61 -24.77
C GLN A 33 -31.84 35.54 -23.85
N LEU A 34 -31.73 35.72 -22.52
CA LEU A 34 -32.40 34.83 -21.57
C LEU A 34 -33.91 34.82 -21.78
N ILE A 35 -34.54 35.98 -21.99
CA ILE A 35 -35.97 36.09 -22.28
C ILE A 35 -36.33 35.45 -23.64
N ALA A 36 -35.49 35.62 -24.66
CA ALA A 36 -35.68 34.99 -25.98
C ALA A 36 -35.65 33.45 -25.89
N ASN A 37 -34.83 32.91 -24.99
CA ASN A 37 -34.75 31.49 -24.66
C ASN A 37 -35.78 31.03 -23.61
N GLY A 38 -36.76 31.88 -23.28
CA GLY A 38 -37.89 31.53 -22.40
C GLY A 38 -37.61 31.62 -20.90
N ILE A 39 -36.46 32.17 -20.50
CA ILE A 39 -36.01 32.25 -19.10
C ILE A 39 -36.11 33.70 -18.61
N MET A 40 -37.02 33.94 -17.66
CA MET A 40 -37.12 35.25 -17.00
C MET A 40 -36.15 35.32 -15.82
N ALA A 41 -35.04 36.02 -16.02
CA ALA A 41 -34.03 36.23 -14.99
C ALA A 41 -33.83 37.73 -14.70
N SER A 42 -33.73 38.09 -13.42
CA SER A 42 -33.35 39.44 -13.00
C SER A 42 -31.82 39.62 -12.94
N ILE A 43 -31.33 40.86 -12.92
CA ILE A 43 -29.88 41.19 -12.97
C ILE A 43 -29.05 40.43 -11.92
N ASN A 44 -29.60 40.19 -10.74
CA ASN A 44 -28.91 39.53 -9.62
C ASN A 44 -29.31 38.05 -9.46
N GLN A 45 -30.11 37.51 -10.38
CA GLN A 45 -30.54 36.12 -10.33
C GLN A 45 -29.42 35.22 -10.82
N GLN A 46 -29.19 34.13 -10.10
CA GLN A 46 -28.25 33.09 -10.53
C GLN A 46 -28.88 32.23 -11.63
N VAL A 47 -28.06 31.89 -12.61
CA VAL A 47 -28.36 31.00 -13.71
C VAL A 47 -27.32 29.88 -13.71
N ASP A 48 -27.75 28.68 -14.08
CA ASP A 48 -26.95 27.48 -14.19
C ASP A 48 -26.10 27.48 -15.47
N PHE A 49 -25.04 26.67 -15.47
CA PHE A 49 -24.10 26.54 -16.59
C PHE A 49 -24.79 26.27 -17.93
N ASP A 50 -25.77 25.37 -17.98
CA ASP A 50 -26.45 25.01 -19.23
C ASP A 50 -27.20 26.21 -19.83
N THR A 51 -27.89 26.98 -18.98
CA THR A 51 -28.54 28.23 -19.39
C THR A 51 -27.53 29.29 -19.82
N ALA A 52 -26.43 29.45 -19.08
CA ALA A 52 -25.39 30.42 -19.39
C ALA A 52 -24.67 30.06 -20.71
N ALA A 53 -24.42 28.78 -20.97
CA ALA A 53 -23.77 28.27 -22.17
C ALA A 53 -24.58 28.59 -23.44
N ILE A 54 -25.90 28.41 -23.39
CA ILE A 54 -26.80 28.75 -24.51
C ILE A 54 -26.68 30.23 -24.88
N VAL A 55 -26.69 31.11 -23.88
CA VAL A 55 -26.58 32.57 -24.11
C VAL A 55 -25.20 32.95 -24.64
N ILE A 56 -24.14 32.34 -24.11
CA ILE A 56 -22.75 32.57 -24.55
C ILE A 56 -22.56 32.12 -26.00
N GLU A 57 -23.10 30.96 -26.38
CA GLU A 57 -23.03 30.43 -27.74
C GLU A 57 -23.79 31.30 -28.75
N GLU A 58 -24.97 31.79 -28.39
CA GLU A 58 -25.75 32.72 -29.22
C GLU A 58 -25.06 34.08 -29.39
N MET A 59 -24.26 34.49 -28.41
CA MET A 59 -23.42 35.68 -28.48
C MET A 59 -22.09 35.44 -29.20
N GLY A 60 -21.85 34.22 -29.69
CA GLY A 60 -20.74 33.88 -30.58
C GLY A 60 -19.47 33.39 -29.87
N PHE A 61 -19.55 33.10 -28.57
CA PHE A 61 -18.46 32.59 -27.75
C PHE A 61 -18.61 31.08 -27.53
N GLU A 62 -17.57 30.40 -27.03
CA GLU A 62 -17.63 28.97 -26.69
C GLU A 62 -17.55 28.85 -25.16
N ALA A 63 -18.60 28.29 -24.55
CA ALA A 63 -18.66 28.13 -23.10
C ALA A 63 -17.92 26.86 -22.68
N GLN A 64 -16.95 26.99 -21.79
CA GLN A 64 -16.33 25.86 -21.11
C GLN A 64 -16.63 25.93 -19.62
N SER A 65 -17.09 24.83 -19.05
CA SER A 65 -17.35 24.74 -17.61
C SER A 65 -16.04 24.78 -16.84
N GLU A 66 -15.95 25.68 -15.86
CA GLU A 66 -14.81 25.77 -14.95
C GLU A 66 -14.70 24.50 -14.08
N SER A 67 -15.82 23.88 -13.70
CA SER A 67 -15.84 22.62 -12.95
C SER A 67 -15.39 21.44 -13.80
N ALA A 68 -15.72 21.41 -15.09
CA ALA A 68 -15.26 20.38 -16.02
C ALA A 68 -13.76 20.51 -16.34
N LEU A 69 -13.24 21.73 -16.51
CA LEU A 69 -11.80 21.96 -16.68
C LEU A 69 -11.05 21.68 -15.39
N ALA A 70 -11.57 22.07 -14.22
CA ALA A 70 -10.98 21.72 -12.93
C ALA A 70 -11.03 20.21 -12.66
N ALA A 71 -12.07 19.51 -13.12
CA ALA A 71 -12.15 18.05 -13.07
C ALA A 71 -11.11 17.41 -14.00
N GLN A 72 -10.94 17.92 -15.23
CA GLN A 72 -9.90 17.45 -16.16
C GLN A 72 -8.48 17.73 -15.64
N VAL A 73 -8.23 18.92 -15.11
CA VAL A 73 -6.94 19.28 -14.48
C VAL A 73 -6.68 18.44 -13.24
N LYS A 74 -7.69 18.19 -12.39
CA LYS A 74 -7.58 17.23 -11.28
C LYS A 74 -7.34 15.82 -11.79
N HIS A 75 -7.94 15.39 -12.90
CA HIS A 75 -7.71 14.08 -13.50
C HIS A 75 -6.27 13.97 -14.03
N GLU A 76 -5.75 15.01 -14.67
CA GLU A 76 -4.37 15.09 -15.15
C GLU A 76 -3.36 15.19 -14.00
N GLU A 77 -3.67 15.92 -12.93
CA GLU A 77 -2.83 16.01 -11.72
C GLU A 77 -2.87 14.72 -10.90
N ALA A 78 -4.02 14.04 -10.82
CA ALA A 78 -4.14 12.74 -10.17
C ALA A 78 -3.52 11.62 -11.02
N ALA A 79 -3.45 11.77 -12.34
CA ALA A 79 -2.64 10.92 -13.21
C ALA A 79 -1.12 11.16 -13.03
N LYS A 80 -0.70 12.40 -12.76
CA LYS A 80 0.70 12.75 -12.43
C LYS A 80 1.15 12.23 -11.06
N ALA A 81 0.22 12.00 -10.13
CA ALA A 81 0.50 11.57 -8.75
C ALA A 81 0.95 10.09 -8.62
N GLN A 82 0.78 9.27 -9.67
CA GLN A 82 1.26 7.89 -9.67
C GLN A 82 2.67 7.83 -10.25
N GLY A 83 3.69 7.84 -9.39
CA GLY A 83 5.12 7.94 -9.76
C GLY A 83 5.60 6.91 -10.80
N TRP A 84 4.97 5.74 -10.90
CA TRP A 84 5.33 4.72 -11.89
C TRP A 84 4.63 4.91 -13.25
N ARG A 85 3.50 5.62 -13.33
CA ARG A 85 2.85 5.94 -14.63
C ARG A 85 3.68 6.95 -15.44
N GLN A 86 4.62 7.65 -14.81
CA GLN A 86 5.59 8.52 -15.48
C GLN A 86 6.60 7.74 -16.34
N LEU A 87 6.81 6.44 -16.08
CA LEU A 87 7.71 5.58 -16.86
C LEU A 87 7.36 5.50 -18.36
N TYR A 88 6.11 5.82 -18.73
CA TYR A 88 5.60 5.77 -20.11
C TYR A 88 5.19 7.12 -20.67
N ALA A 89 5.23 8.20 -19.88
CA ALA A 89 4.80 9.51 -20.35
C ALA A 89 5.66 10.03 -21.53
N VAL A 90 6.84 9.44 -21.72
CA VAL A 90 7.81 9.75 -22.79
C VAL A 90 7.72 8.77 -23.97
N GLU A 91 6.96 7.68 -23.82
CA GLU A 91 6.81 6.63 -24.83
C GLU A 91 5.87 7.04 -25.96
N LYS A 92 6.15 6.58 -27.17
CA LYS A 92 5.24 6.82 -28.30
C LYS A 92 3.97 5.97 -28.12
N PRO A 93 2.77 6.52 -28.40
CA PRO A 93 1.51 5.77 -28.30
C PRO A 93 1.50 4.45 -29.09
N GLU A 94 2.26 4.38 -30.18
CA GLU A 94 2.37 3.21 -31.05
C GLU A 94 3.09 2.01 -30.40
N ASN A 95 3.91 2.25 -29.38
CA ASN A 95 4.65 1.20 -28.68
C ASN A 95 3.88 0.62 -27.48
N LEU A 96 2.75 1.24 -27.11
CA LEU A 96 1.96 0.86 -25.95
C LEU A 96 1.04 -0.30 -26.30
N VAL A 97 1.17 -1.39 -25.54
CA VAL A 97 0.37 -2.61 -25.66
C VAL A 97 -0.43 -2.79 -24.38
N VAL A 98 -1.66 -3.28 -24.50
CA VAL A 98 -2.50 -3.64 -23.35
C VAL A 98 -1.80 -4.71 -22.52
N ARG A 99 -1.65 -4.45 -21.22
CA ARG A 99 -1.04 -5.39 -20.27
C ARG A 99 -2.07 -5.94 -19.28
N PRO A 100 -1.79 -7.06 -18.60
CA PRO A 100 -2.63 -7.56 -17.50
C PRO A 100 -2.83 -6.49 -16.41
N PRO A 101 -4.05 -6.30 -15.88
CA PRO A 101 -4.25 -5.41 -14.74
C PRO A 101 -3.56 -5.96 -13.49
N ILE A 102 -2.93 -5.07 -12.72
CA ILE A 102 -2.44 -5.36 -11.37
C ILE A 102 -3.54 -4.99 -10.37
N VAL A 103 -3.99 -5.95 -9.59
CA VAL A 103 -5.12 -5.83 -8.67
C VAL A 103 -4.63 -6.04 -7.25
N THR A 104 -4.76 -5.04 -6.39
CA THR A 104 -4.50 -5.22 -4.96
C THR A 104 -5.78 -5.61 -4.23
N ILE A 105 -5.68 -6.50 -3.25
CA ILE A 105 -6.82 -6.84 -2.39
C ILE A 105 -6.63 -6.23 -1.01
N LEU A 106 -7.62 -5.43 -0.62
CA LEU A 106 -7.64 -4.68 0.62
C LEU A 106 -8.87 -5.07 1.44
N GLY A 107 -8.81 -4.92 2.76
CA GLY A 107 -9.95 -5.20 3.63
C GLY A 107 -9.53 -5.58 5.04
N HIS A 108 -10.51 -5.76 5.92
CA HIS A 108 -10.27 -6.11 7.33
C HIS A 108 -9.77 -7.55 7.48
N VAL A 109 -9.13 -7.83 8.61
CA VAL A 109 -8.75 -9.18 9.04
C VAL A 109 -10.00 -10.06 9.07
N ASP A 110 -9.85 -11.34 8.71
CA ASP A 110 -10.93 -12.33 8.66
C ASP A 110 -12.11 -12.04 7.73
N HIS A 111 -12.04 -11.03 6.87
CA HIS A 111 -13.05 -10.81 5.82
C HIS A 111 -12.89 -11.76 4.61
N GLY A 112 -11.92 -12.69 4.64
CA GLY A 112 -11.78 -13.72 3.61
C GLY A 112 -10.98 -13.32 2.37
N LYS A 113 -10.06 -12.35 2.49
CA LYS A 113 -9.13 -11.95 1.41
C LYS A 113 -8.32 -13.14 0.89
N THR A 114 -7.59 -13.81 1.76
CA THR A 114 -6.74 -14.97 1.41
C THR A 114 -7.57 -16.12 0.87
N THR A 115 -8.75 -16.38 1.45
CA THR A 115 -9.68 -17.42 0.97
C THR A 115 -10.21 -17.12 -0.43
N LEU A 116 -10.58 -15.87 -0.71
CA LEU A 116 -11.01 -15.44 -2.05
C LEU A 116 -9.89 -15.71 -3.07
N LEU A 117 -8.66 -15.42 -2.69
CA LEU A 117 -7.50 -15.57 -3.55
C LEU A 117 -7.08 -17.00 -3.79
N ASP A 118 -7.16 -17.84 -2.77
CA ASP A 118 -7.00 -19.27 -2.89
C ASP A 118 -8.00 -19.88 -3.87
N THR A 119 -9.25 -19.43 -3.80
CA THR A 119 -10.31 -19.93 -4.67
C THR A 119 -10.05 -19.51 -6.12
N ILE A 120 -9.63 -18.25 -6.33
CA ILE A 120 -9.23 -17.74 -7.65
C ILE A 120 -8.02 -18.53 -8.21
N ARG A 121 -7.04 -18.84 -7.36
CA ARG A 121 -5.81 -19.56 -7.75
C ARG A 121 -6.03 -21.08 -7.88
N LYS A 122 -7.15 -21.61 -7.40
CA LYS A 122 -7.44 -23.06 -7.29
C LYS A 122 -6.37 -23.81 -6.46
N THR A 123 -5.93 -23.19 -5.38
CA THR A 123 -4.89 -23.68 -4.46
C THR A 123 -5.31 -23.40 -3.02
N SER A 124 -4.77 -24.12 -2.04
CA SER A 124 -5.04 -23.88 -0.61
C SER A 124 -3.80 -23.35 0.13
N VAL A 125 -3.55 -22.03 0.08
CA VAL A 125 -2.45 -21.41 0.84
C VAL A 125 -2.90 -20.96 2.23
N ALA A 126 -4.14 -20.53 2.40
CA ALA A 126 -4.72 -20.15 3.70
C ALA A 126 -4.68 -21.29 4.73
N GLU A 127 -4.73 -22.55 4.29
CA GLU A 127 -4.58 -23.72 5.17
C GLU A 127 -3.12 -24.00 5.58
N GLY A 128 -2.15 -23.49 4.81
CA GLY A 128 -0.71 -23.65 5.06
C GLY A 128 -0.06 -22.48 5.82
N GLU A 129 -0.67 -21.28 5.81
CA GLU A 129 -0.17 -20.11 6.53
C GLU A 129 -0.35 -20.25 8.05
N ALA A 130 0.70 -19.95 8.80
CA ALA A 130 0.66 -20.03 10.26
C ALA A 130 -0.36 -19.03 10.83
N GLY A 131 -1.35 -19.57 11.54
CA GLY A 131 -2.46 -18.76 12.08
C GLY A 131 -3.54 -18.40 11.07
N GLY A 132 -3.49 -18.90 9.83
CA GLY A 132 -4.51 -18.69 8.80
C GLY A 132 -4.61 -17.25 8.28
N ILE A 133 -3.54 -16.47 8.40
CA ILE A 133 -3.48 -15.06 7.98
C ILE A 133 -2.25 -14.79 7.10
N THR A 134 -2.44 -13.93 6.10
CA THR A 134 -1.38 -13.45 5.22
C THR A 134 -0.54 -12.39 5.91
N GLN A 135 0.77 -12.63 6.02
CA GLN A 135 1.71 -11.77 6.76
C GLN A 135 2.79 -11.13 5.86
N HIS A 136 2.87 -11.49 4.59
CA HIS A 136 3.79 -10.92 3.60
C HIS A 136 3.02 -10.50 2.34
N ILE A 137 3.59 -9.59 1.53
CA ILE A 137 2.99 -9.28 0.23
C ILE A 137 3.28 -10.43 -0.75
N GLY A 138 2.22 -11.11 -1.18
CA GLY A 138 2.29 -12.12 -2.24
C GLY A 138 1.86 -11.54 -3.59
N ALA A 139 2.46 -12.00 -4.68
CA ALA A 139 1.99 -11.67 -6.03
C ALA A 139 1.87 -12.92 -6.89
N TYR A 140 0.75 -13.06 -7.60
CA TYR A 140 0.51 -14.21 -8.47
C TYR A 140 -0.46 -13.83 -9.59
N ARG A 141 -0.53 -14.69 -10.61
CA ARG A 141 -1.37 -14.46 -11.78
C ARG A 141 -2.52 -15.45 -11.83
N ALA A 142 -3.71 -14.94 -12.11
CA ALA A 142 -4.87 -15.75 -12.47
C ALA A 142 -5.19 -15.56 -13.95
N ARG A 143 -5.77 -16.58 -14.57
CA ARG A 143 -6.22 -16.50 -15.97
C ARG A 143 -7.74 -16.61 -16.03
N HIS A 144 -8.38 -15.61 -16.64
CA HIS A 144 -9.82 -15.57 -16.87
C HIS A 144 -10.10 -15.13 -18.31
N ASN A 145 -10.97 -15.84 -19.02
CA ASN A 145 -11.31 -15.59 -20.43
C ASN A 145 -10.10 -15.37 -21.36
N GLY A 146 -9.02 -16.12 -21.12
CA GLY A 146 -7.79 -16.06 -21.92
C GLY A 146 -6.84 -14.91 -21.54
N ARG A 147 -7.27 -13.94 -20.73
CA ARG A 147 -6.48 -12.82 -20.20
C ARG A 147 -5.91 -13.14 -18.83
N PHE A 148 -4.77 -12.54 -18.50
CA PHE A 148 -4.17 -12.64 -17.18
C PHE A 148 -4.61 -11.45 -16.31
N ILE A 149 -4.69 -11.69 -15.00
CA ILE A 149 -4.88 -10.70 -13.94
C ILE A 149 -3.79 -10.98 -12.91
N THR A 150 -3.05 -9.95 -12.50
CA THR A 150 -2.01 -10.08 -11.48
C THR A 150 -2.56 -9.58 -10.16
N PHE A 151 -2.61 -10.43 -9.15
CA PHE A 151 -3.10 -10.07 -7.83
C PHE A 151 -1.93 -9.79 -6.89
N LEU A 152 -2.03 -8.71 -6.12
CA LEU A 152 -1.19 -8.38 -4.97
C LEU A 152 -2.01 -8.67 -3.71
N ASP A 153 -1.60 -9.70 -2.98
CA ASP A 153 -2.18 -10.04 -1.69
C ASP A 153 -1.48 -9.22 -0.60
N THR A 154 -2.23 -8.35 0.08
CA THR A 154 -1.69 -7.50 1.14
C THR A 154 -2.22 -7.94 2.50
N PRO A 155 -1.36 -7.98 3.54
CA PRO A 155 -1.80 -8.28 4.90
C PRO A 155 -2.90 -7.34 5.39
N GLY A 156 -3.89 -7.90 6.08
CA GLY A 156 -5.07 -7.16 6.55
C GLY A 156 -4.93 -6.44 7.90
N HIS A 157 -3.85 -6.70 8.64
CA HIS A 157 -3.67 -6.22 10.00
C HIS A 157 -3.12 -4.78 10.00
N GLU A 158 -3.60 -3.96 10.95
CA GLU A 158 -3.19 -2.56 11.19
C GLU A 158 -1.67 -2.33 11.23
N ALA A 159 -0.89 -3.26 11.80
CA ALA A 159 0.57 -3.20 11.80
C ALA A 159 1.16 -3.09 10.38
N PHE A 160 0.48 -3.64 9.37
CA PHE A 160 0.93 -3.68 7.97
C PHE A 160 0.35 -2.54 7.12
N THR A 161 0.02 -1.40 7.73
CA THR A 161 -0.47 -0.20 7.01
C THR A 161 0.49 0.26 5.91
N ALA A 162 1.80 0.23 6.17
CA ALA A 162 2.80 0.56 5.16
C ALA A 162 2.75 -0.39 3.95
N MET A 163 2.54 -1.70 4.19
CA MET A 163 2.38 -2.68 3.11
C MET A 163 1.13 -2.41 2.25
N ARG A 164 0.00 -2.06 2.89
CA ARG A 164 -1.24 -1.71 2.18
C ARG A 164 -1.06 -0.46 1.30
N ALA A 165 -0.38 0.56 1.81
CA ALA A 165 -0.08 1.76 1.04
C ALA A 165 0.79 1.44 -0.19
N ARG A 166 1.81 0.59 -0.06
CA ARG A 166 2.66 0.15 -1.18
C ARG A 166 1.88 -0.66 -2.21
N GLY A 167 1.10 -1.64 -1.76
CA GLY A 167 0.27 -2.46 -2.63
C GLY A 167 -0.77 -1.63 -3.41
N ALA A 168 -1.33 -0.58 -2.78
CA ALA A 168 -2.21 0.36 -3.45
C ALA A 168 -1.47 1.20 -4.50
N GLN A 169 -0.29 1.74 -4.18
CA GLN A 169 0.48 2.55 -5.14
C GLN A 169 0.91 1.78 -6.38
N GLY A 170 1.22 0.49 -6.26
CA GLY A 170 1.64 -0.37 -7.37
C GLY A 170 0.50 -1.01 -8.17
N ALA A 171 -0.76 -0.82 -7.76
CA ALA A 171 -1.91 -1.47 -8.38
C ALA A 171 -2.65 -0.54 -9.36
N ASP A 172 -3.24 -1.15 -10.38
CA ASP A 172 -4.14 -0.49 -11.32
C ASP A 172 -5.57 -0.42 -10.77
N ILE A 173 -5.99 -1.43 -10.00
CA ILE A 173 -7.33 -1.58 -9.42
C ILE A 173 -7.19 -2.09 -7.98
N ALA A 174 -8.06 -1.63 -7.08
CA ALA A 174 -8.17 -2.13 -5.72
C ALA A 174 -9.49 -2.88 -5.53
N VAL A 175 -9.43 -4.14 -5.09
CA VAL A 175 -10.60 -4.91 -4.67
C VAL A 175 -10.74 -4.81 -3.15
N LEU A 176 -11.78 -4.12 -2.69
CA LEU A 176 -12.12 -3.97 -1.30
C LEU A 176 -13.01 -5.15 -0.84
N VAL A 177 -12.49 -5.97 0.06
CA VAL A 177 -13.17 -7.14 0.60
C VAL A 177 -13.88 -6.80 1.90
N VAL A 178 -15.21 -6.94 1.90
CA VAL A 178 -16.08 -6.65 3.05
C VAL A 178 -16.95 -7.85 3.34
N ALA A 179 -16.87 -8.41 4.54
CA ALA A 179 -17.68 -9.57 4.90
C ALA A 179 -19.14 -9.17 5.16
N ALA A 180 -20.08 -9.96 4.63
CA ALA A 180 -21.51 -9.69 4.70
C ALA A 180 -22.09 -9.82 6.12
N ASP A 181 -21.46 -10.62 6.99
CA ASP A 181 -21.83 -10.81 8.39
C ASP A 181 -21.31 -9.68 9.29
N ASP A 182 -20.10 -9.18 9.02
CA ASP A 182 -19.44 -8.15 9.84
C ASP A 182 -19.81 -6.73 9.39
N GLY A 183 -19.72 -6.44 8.09
CA GLY A 183 -19.90 -5.11 7.51
C GLY A 183 -18.61 -4.27 7.51
N VAL A 184 -18.76 -2.95 7.42
CA VAL A 184 -17.63 -2.01 7.29
C VAL A 184 -16.95 -1.74 8.64
N MET A 185 -15.67 -2.12 8.74
CA MET A 185 -14.84 -1.98 9.95
C MET A 185 -13.88 -0.78 9.87
N HIS A 186 -13.12 -0.52 10.93
CA HIS A 186 -12.14 0.59 10.97
C HIS A 186 -11.07 0.45 9.88
N THR A 187 -10.39 -0.70 9.82
CA THR A 187 -9.41 -1.01 8.77
C THR A 187 -9.97 -1.00 7.35
N THR A 188 -11.28 -1.20 7.17
CA THR A 188 -11.95 -1.06 5.88
C THR A 188 -11.96 0.41 5.45
N ARG A 189 -12.24 1.34 6.37
CA ARG A 189 -12.17 2.78 6.11
C ARG A 189 -10.74 3.22 5.80
N GLU A 190 -9.76 2.69 6.52
CA GLU A 190 -8.35 2.94 6.21
C GLU A 190 -7.97 2.45 4.81
N ALA A 191 -8.37 1.23 4.45
CA ALA A 191 -8.14 0.67 3.12
C ALA A 191 -8.72 1.55 2.00
N ILE A 192 -9.95 2.05 2.21
CA ILE A 192 -10.59 3.00 1.28
C ILE A 192 -9.76 4.29 1.16
N ASN A 193 -9.30 4.84 2.29
CA ASN A 193 -8.49 6.05 2.29
C ASN A 193 -7.15 5.85 1.56
N HIS A 194 -6.51 4.68 1.71
CA HIS A 194 -5.28 4.37 0.98
C HIS A 194 -5.51 4.26 -0.53
N ALA A 195 -6.56 3.56 -0.96
CA ALA A 195 -6.89 3.44 -2.37
C ALA A 195 -7.23 4.81 -2.99
N ARG A 196 -7.97 5.66 -2.26
CA ARG A 196 -8.28 7.04 -2.67
C ARG A 196 -7.03 7.91 -2.76
N ALA A 197 -6.16 7.86 -1.75
CA ALA A 197 -4.91 8.61 -1.73
C ALA A 197 -3.98 8.20 -2.89
N ALA A 198 -4.02 6.93 -3.29
CA ALA A 198 -3.29 6.41 -4.44
C ALA A 198 -4.01 6.65 -5.79
N ASN A 199 -5.21 7.23 -5.78
CA ASN A 199 -6.07 7.42 -6.95
C ASN A 199 -6.31 6.12 -7.75
N VAL A 200 -6.57 5.03 -7.03
CA VAL A 200 -6.83 3.71 -7.60
C VAL A 200 -8.33 3.43 -7.62
N PRO A 201 -8.93 3.08 -8.77
CA PRO A 201 -10.32 2.65 -8.87
C PRO A 201 -10.63 1.46 -7.94
N ILE A 202 -11.78 1.51 -7.26
CA ILE A 202 -12.18 0.52 -6.25
C ILE A 202 -13.33 -0.34 -6.79
N ILE A 203 -13.18 -1.66 -6.71
CA ILE A 203 -14.26 -2.65 -6.84
C ILE A 203 -14.53 -3.23 -5.46
N VAL A 204 -15.78 -3.44 -5.07
CA VAL A 204 -16.11 -4.03 -3.78
C VAL A 204 -16.54 -5.48 -3.96
N ALA A 205 -15.89 -6.39 -3.24
CA ALA A 205 -16.30 -7.79 -3.12
C ALA A 205 -16.95 -8.00 -1.74
N ILE A 206 -18.26 -8.26 -1.71
CA ILE A 206 -18.99 -8.59 -0.49
C ILE A 206 -18.86 -10.09 -0.24
N THR A 207 -18.01 -10.50 0.69
CA THR A 207 -17.69 -11.91 0.95
C THR A 207 -18.64 -12.56 1.97
N LYS A 208 -18.56 -13.90 2.09
CA LYS A 208 -19.31 -14.72 3.07
C LYS A 208 -20.84 -14.64 2.90
N VAL A 209 -21.32 -14.47 1.66
CA VAL A 209 -22.76 -14.43 1.35
C VAL A 209 -23.47 -15.76 1.62
N ASP A 210 -22.72 -16.85 1.75
CA ASP A 210 -23.20 -18.18 2.13
C ASP A 210 -23.65 -18.29 3.61
N LYS A 211 -23.25 -17.34 4.47
CA LYS A 211 -23.62 -17.36 5.88
C LYS A 211 -25.09 -16.98 6.09
N ARG A 212 -25.76 -17.66 7.01
CA ARG A 212 -27.18 -17.39 7.33
C ARG A 212 -27.45 -15.98 7.87
N ASN A 213 -26.44 -15.35 8.48
CA ASN A 213 -26.51 -13.99 9.01
C ASN A 213 -25.91 -12.95 8.04
N ALA A 214 -25.60 -13.32 6.80
CA ALA A 214 -25.12 -12.39 5.78
C ALA A 214 -26.20 -11.34 5.46
N ASN A 215 -25.80 -10.07 5.45
CA ASN A 215 -26.68 -8.96 5.11
C ASN A 215 -26.01 -8.02 4.11
N ILE A 216 -26.22 -8.31 2.83
CA ILE A 216 -25.64 -7.58 1.70
C ILE A 216 -26.15 -6.13 1.66
N GLU A 217 -27.45 -5.93 1.87
CA GLU A 217 -28.07 -4.59 1.84
C GLU A 217 -27.51 -3.66 2.91
N ARG A 218 -27.29 -4.17 4.12
CA ARG A 218 -26.64 -3.39 5.19
C ARG A 218 -25.24 -2.95 4.79
N VAL A 219 -24.46 -3.83 4.14
CA VAL A 219 -23.10 -3.50 3.70
C VAL A 219 -23.14 -2.45 2.59
N LYS A 220 -24.04 -2.58 1.61
CA LYS A 220 -24.25 -1.57 0.55
C LYS A 220 -24.57 -0.19 1.12
N GLN A 221 -25.45 -0.10 2.13
CA GLN A 221 -25.76 1.15 2.83
C GLN A 221 -24.52 1.76 3.50
N GLN A 222 -23.75 0.96 4.24
CA GLN A 222 -22.52 1.43 4.90
C GLN A 222 -21.43 1.88 3.92
N LEU A 223 -21.36 1.27 2.74
CA LEU A 223 -20.43 1.68 1.68
C LEU A 223 -20.87 2.99 1.03
N ALA A 224 -22.17 3.17 0.80
CA ALA A 224 -22.72 4.42 0.27
C ALA A 224 -22.46 5.61 1.21
N GLU A 225 -22.52 5.41 2.54
CA GLU A 225 -22.13 6.43 3.54
C GLU A 225 -20.65 6.83 3.45
N LEU A 226 -19.81 6.00 2.82
CA LEU A 226 -18.40 6.26 2.59
C LEU A 226 -18.13 6.71 1.15
N ASP A 227 -19.12 7.17 0.40
CA ASP A 227 -19.02 7.57 -1.02
C ASP A 227 -18.62 6.42 -1.97
N LEU A 228 -18.93 5.18 -1.60
CA LEU A 228 -18.84 4.02 -2.49
C LEU A 228 -20.26 3.57 -2.83
N VAL A 229 -20.91 4.33 -3.71
CA VAL A 229 -22.30 4.07 -4.13
C VAL A 229 -22.32 2.94 -5.17
N PRO A 230 -23.09 1.86 -4.93
CA PRO A 230 -23.23 0.77 -5.89
C PRO A 230 -23.76 1.23 -7.24
N ASP A 231 -23.31 0.59 -8.32
CA ASP A 231 -23.80 0.78 -9.69
C ASP A 231 -25.33 0.58 -9.83
N GLU A 232 -25.90 -0.37 -9.08
CA GLU A 232 -27.34 -0.58 -8.99
C GLU A 232 -28.13 0.66 -8.48
N TRP A 233 -27.45 1.56 -7.76
CA TRP A 233 -28.04 2.79 -7.18
C TRP A 233 -27.61 4.03 -7.97
N ASP A 234 -27.30 3.87 -9.25
CA ASP A 234 -26.79 4.94 -10.13
C ASP A 234 -25.44 5.50 -9.65
N GLY A 235 -24.67 4.66 -8.95
CA GLY A 235 -23.31 4.94 -8.52
C GLY A 235 -22.25 4.50 -9.54
N ASN A 236 -20.99 4.69 -9.18
CA ASN A 236 -19.82 4.35 -10.01
C ASN A 236 -19.02 3.14 -9.47
N THR A 237 -19.42 2.57 -8.33
CA THR A 237 -18.67 1.49 -7.69
C THR A 237 -19.31 0.15 -8.05
N LEU A 238 -18.54 -0.73 -8.70
CA LEU A 238 -18.97 -2.11 -8.95
C LEU A 238 -18.96 -2.89 -7.62
N VAL A 239 -20.11 -3.40 -7.21
CA VAL A 239 -20.27 -4.15 -5.96
C VAL A 239 -20.72 -5.58 -6.27
N VAL A 240 -19.82 -6.54 -6.07
CA VAL A 240 -20.05 -7.94 -6.42
C VAL A 240 -20.19 -8.79 -5.15
N PRO A 241 -21.34 -9.45 -4.91
CA PRO A 241 -21.49 -10.43 -3.84
C PRO A 241 -20.78 -11.74 -4.20
N VAL A 242 -19.95 -12.26 -3.30
CA VAL A 242 -19.15 -13.47 -3.53
C VAL A 242 -19.17 -14.43 -2.34
N SER A 243 -19.18 -15.74 -2.63
CA SER A 243 -18.85 -16.78 -1.65
C SER A 243 -17.54 -17.45 -2.06
N ALA A 244 -16.47 -17.15 -1.34
CA ALA A 244 -15.17 -17.76 -1.59
C ALA A 244 -15.22 -19.29 -1.41
N ILE A 245 -15.97 -19.80 -0.43
CA ILE A 245 -16.03 -21.24 -0.15
C ILE A 245 -16.85 -21.98 -1.21
N GLN A 246 -17.98 -21.41 -1.65
CA GLN A 246 -18.84 -22.04 -2.65
C GLN A 246 -18.41 -21.76 -4.09
N GLY A 247 -17.53 -20.78 -4.30
CA GLY A 247 -17.10 -20.31 -5.61
C GLY A 247 -18.12 -19.41 -6.32
N GLU A 248 -19.22 -19.04 -5.66
CA GLU A 248 -20.28 -18.19 -6.24
C GLU A 248 -19.81 -16.74 -6.37
N GLY A 249 -20.10 -16.10 -7.51
CA GLY A 249 -19.78 -14.69 -7.79
C GLY A 249 -18.30 -14.41 -8.11
N ILE A 250 -17.42 -15.43 -8.09
CA ILE A 250 -16.00 -15.23 -8.40
C ILE A 250 -15.80 -14.91 -9.89
N ASP A 251 -16.50 -15.59 -10.78
CA ASP A 251 -16.43 -15.29 -12.21
C ASP A 251 -16.93 -13.87 -12.49
N ASP A 252 -18.01 -13.43 -11.85
CA ASP A 252 -18.54 -12.07 -11.97
C ASP A 252 -17.54 -11.02 -11.46
N LEU A 253 -16.83 -11.31 -10.36
CA LEU A 253 -15.78 -10.44 -9.84
C LEU A 253 -14.60 -10.31 -10.81
N LEU A 254 -14.16 -11.42 -11.43
CA LEU A 254 -13.08 -11.41 -12.41
C LEU A 254 -13.49 -10.67 -13.69
N GLU A 255 -14.75 -10.80 -14.12
CA GLU A 255 -15.29 -10.05 -15.25
C GLU A 255 -15.38 -8.55 -14.94
N ALA A 256 -15.84 -8.16 -13.75
CA ALA A 256 -15.87 -6.77 -13.29
C ALA A 256 -14.46 -6.14 -13.28
N ILE A 257 -13.44 -6.88 -12.83
CA ILE A 257 -12.04 -6.44 -12.88
C ILE A 257 -11.59 -6.16 -14.32
N LEU A 258 -11.88 -7.08 -15.25
CA LEU A 258 -11.49 -6.92 -16.65
C LEU A 258 -12.24 -5.77 -17.33
N LEU A 259 -13.51 -5.58 -17.01
CA LEU A 259 -14.32 -4.47 -17.51
C LEU A 259 -13.72 -3.12 -17.10
N LEU A 260 -13.39 -2.97 -15.81
CA LEU A 260 -12.77 -1.74 -15.30
C LEU A 260 -11.35 -1.53 -15.86
N ALA A 261 -10.61 -2.61 -16.08
CA ALA A 261 -9.29 -2.57 -16.71
C ALA A 261 -9.34 -2.07 -18.16
N ASP A 262 -10.38 -2.44 -18.90
CA ASP A 262 -10.59 -1.99 -20.28
C ASP A 262 -10.95 -0.51 -20.35
N ASP A 263 -11.78 -0.02 -19.41
CA ASP A 263 -12.12 1.39 -19.29
C ASP A 263 -10.88 2.25 -18.92
N SER A 264 -10.05 1.74 -17.99
CA SER A 264 -8.84 2.43 -17.52
C SER A 264 -7.67 2.41 -18.51
N SER A 265 -7.78 1.73 -19.65
CA SER A 265 -6.74 1.65 -20.70
C SER A 265 -5.34 1.30 -20.16
N ILE A 266 -5.24 0.19 -19.42
CA ILE A 266 -3.99 -0.23 -18.77
C ILE A 266 -2.98 -0.76 -19.82
N VAL A 267 -1.90 0.00 -20.04
CA VAL A 267 -0.89 -0.29 -21.08
C VAL A 267 0.54 -0.30 -20.54
N ALA A 268 1.46 -0.92 -21.30
CA ALA A 268 2.92 -0.81 -21.15
C ALA A 268 3.64 -0.99 -22.49
N ASN A 269 4.95 -0.70 -22.52
CA ASN A 269 5.83 -0.99 -23.63
C ASN A 269 6.78 -2.16 -23.28
N PRO A 270 6.53 -3.38 -23.80
CA PRO A 270 7.43 -4.52 -23.58
C PRO A 270 8.87 -4.30 -24.09
N ASN A 271 9.06 -3.42 -25.08
CA ASN A 271 10.36 -3.16 -25.70
C ASN A 271 11.17 -2.04 -25.00
N ALA A 272 10.63 -1.43 -23.95
CA ALA A 272 11.33 -0.40 -23.18
C ALA A 272 12.43 -1.02 -22.30
N ASP A 273 13.27 -0.16 -21.72
CA ASP A 273 14.19 -0.57 -20.66
C ASP A 273 13.37 -1.08 -19.45
N PRO A 274 13.62 -2.29 -18.93
CA PRO A 274 12.80 -2.85 -17.88
C PRO A 274 12.86 -2.03 -16.59
N ALA A 275 11.68 -1.76 -16.05
CA ALA A 275 11.49 -1.00 -14.82
C ALA A 275 10.29 -1.52 -14.03
N GLY A 276 10.33 -1.36 -12.71
CA GLY A 276 9.25 -1.80 -11.86
C GLY A 276 9.49 -1.50 -10.39
N VAL A 277 8.85 -2.29 -9.53
CA VAL A 277 8.89 -2.10 -8.07
C VAL A 277 9.29 -3.38 -7.35
N VAL A 278 10.05 -3.25 -6.27
CA VAL A 278 10.37 -4.33 -5.35
C VAL A 278 9.16 -4.57 -4.43
N LEU A 279 8.59 -5.77 -4.45
CA LEU A 279 7.48 -6.13 -3.57
C LEU A 279 7.98 -6.59 -2.20
N GLU A 280 8.91 -7.54 -2.19
CA GLU A 280 9.49 -8.13 -0.99
C GLU A 280 10.92 -8.58 -1.25
N ALA A 281 11.71 -8.72 -0.18
CA ALA A 281 13.05 -9.25 -0.24
C ALA A 281 13.42 -10.01 1.04
N ASN A 282 14.20 -11.07 0.88
CA ASN A 282 14.70 -11.92 1.96
C ASN A 282 16.08 -12.52 1.64
N VAL A 283 16.71 -13.07 2.67
CA VAL A 283 18.00 -13.77 2.56
C VAL A 283 17.81 -15.25 2.86
N GLU A 284 18.12 -16.08 1.87
CA GLU A 284 18.13 -17.53 2.05
C GLU A 284 19.57 -18.06 2.23
N PRO A 285 19.84 -18.97 3.20
CA PRO A 285 21.19 -19.45 3.50
C PRO A 285 21.94 -20.05 2.31
N ASN A 286 21.23 -20.69 1.37
CA ASN A 286 21.82 -21.37 0.21
C ASN A 286 21.63 -20.63 -1.11
N ARG A 287 20.72 -19.64 -1.17
CA ARG A 287 20.37 -18.90 -2.39
C ARG A 287 20.81 -17.43 -2.34
N GLY A 288 21.28 -16.93 -1.21
CA GLY A 288 21.65 -15.53 -1.04
C GLY A 288 20.42 -14.63 -1.01
N VAL A 289 20.56 -13.39 -1.51
CA VAL A 289 19.46 -12.43 -1.57
C VAL A 289 18.48 -12.84 -2.67
N LEU A 290 17.22 -13.02 -2.26
CA LEU A 290 16.06 -13.18 -3.12
C LEU A 290 15.20 -11.91 -3.01
N ALA A 291 14.71 -11.44 -4.14
CA ALA A 291 13.81 -10.29 -4.20
C ALA A 291 12.66 -10.59 -5.15
N THR A 292 11.43 -10.37 -4.71
CA THR A 292 10.23 -10.45 -5.52
C THR A 292 10.00 -9.10 -6.17
N LEU A 293 10.12 -9.05 -7.49
CA LEU A 293 9.95 -7.84 -8.29
C LEU A 293 8.63 -7.89 -9.04
N LEU A 294 7.97 -6.75 -9.18
CA LEU A 294 6.84 -6.58 -10.09
C LEU A 294 7.30 -5.75 -11.29
N VAL A 295 7.39 -6.40 -12.45
CA VAL A 295 7.75 -5.73 -13.70
C VAL A 295 6.58 -4.84 -14.11
N LEU A 296 6.81 -3.53 -14.18
CA LEU A 296 5.80 -2.60 -14.65
C LEU A 296 5.98 -2.37 -16.15
N ASN A 297 7.21 -2.04 -16.58
CA ASN A 297 7.60 -1.71 -17.95
C ASN A 297 8.74 -2.62 -18.45
N GLY A 298 8.82 -2.81 -19.77
CA GLY A 298 9.85 -3.61 -20.44
C GLY A 298 9.79 -5.09 -20.11
N ASP A 299 10.62 -5.87 -20.81
CA ASP A 299 10.79 -7.31 -20.58
C ASP A 299 12.09 -7.58 -19.80
N LEU A 300 11.97 -7.97 -18.54
CA LEU A 300 13.11 -8.29 -17.67
C LEU A 300 13.68 -9.67 -18.03
N LYS A 301 15.00 -9.76 -18.22
CA LYS A 301 15.66 -11.00 -18.67
C LYS A 301 16.70 -11.49 -17.69
N ARG A 302 16.90 -12.81 -17.72
CA ARG A 302 17.98 -13.44 -16.98
C ARG A 302 19.33 -12.93 -17.50
N GLY A 303 20.15 -12.42 -16.59
CA GLY A 303 21.48 -11.88 -16.89
C GLY A 303 21.53 -10.36 -16.97
N ASP A 304 20.38 -9.67 -16.90
CA ASP A 304 20.31 -8.22 -16.80
C ASP A 304 20.91 -7.74 -15.49
N THR A 305 21.48 -6.53 -15.54
CA THR A 305 21.97 -5.83 -14.34
C THR A 305 20.93 -4.81 -13.94
N ILE A 306 20.46 -4.91 -12.70
CA ILE A 306 19.45 -4.02 -12.15
C ILE A 306 20.02 -3.19 -11.00
N ILE A 307 19.50 -1.99 -10.87
CA ILE A 307 19.60 -1.16 -9.67
C ILE A 307 18.22 -1.19 -9.02
N ALA A 308 18.16 -1.50 -7.73
CA ALA A 308 16.95 -1.42 -6.93
C ALA A 308 17.26 -0.55 -5.71
N GLY A 309 16.67 0.65 -5.63
CA GLY A 309 17.00 1.63 -4.58
C GLY A 309 18.51 1.93 -4.48
N ASN A 310 19.11 1.49 -3.38
CA ASN A 310 20.55 1.65 -3.08
C ASN A 310 21.38 0.38 -3.32
N THR A 311 20.78 -0.69 -3.83
CA THR A 311 21.48 -1.94 -4.18
C THR A 311 21.55 -2.13 -5.69
N TYR A 312 22.50 -2.95 -6.12
CA TYR A 312 22.62 -3.40 -7.49
C TYR A 312 23.03 -4.87 -7.53
N GLY A 313 22.76 -5.49 -8.66
CA GLY A 313 23.29 -6.81 -8.94
C GLY A 313 22.90 -7.31 -10.30
N ARG A 314 23.49 -8.44 -10.66
CA ARG A 314 23.20 -9.13 -11.91
C ARG A 314 22.30 -10.33 -11.64
N ILE A 315 21.20 -10.41 -12.37
CA ILE A 315 20.21 -11.47 -12.23
C ILE A 315 20.84 -12.81 -12.65
N LYS A 316 21.05 -13.70 -11.67
CA LYS A 316 21.63 -15.04 -11.87
C LYS A 316 20.57 -16.06 -12.24
N ALA A 317 19.38 -15.93 -11.64
CA ALA A 317 18.22 -16.78 -11.87
C ALA A 317 16.94 -15.98 -11.61
N MET A 318 15.86 -16.39 -12.28
CA MET A 318 14.52 -15.85 -12.10
C MET A 318 13.54 -17.00 -11.96
N PHE A 319 12.54 -16.84 -11.10
CA PHE A 319 11.50 -17.82 -10.82
C PHE A 319 10.11 -17.16 -10.89
N ASP A 320 9.12 -17.88 -11.39
CA ASP A 320 7.73 -17.43 -11.38
C ASP A 320 7.06 -17.65 -10.01
N GLU A 321 5.79 -17.27 -9.88
CA GLU A 321 4.99 -17.42 -8.66
C GLU A 321 4.79 -18.87 -8.20
N THR A 322 5.09 -19.87 -9.06
CA THR A 322 5.04 -21.29 -8.74
C THR A 322 6.41 -21.87 -8.36
N GLY A 323 7.46 -21.05 -8.39
CA GLY A 323 8.85 -21.44 -8.17
C GLY A 323 9.51 -22.08 -9.39
N ALA A 324 8.87 -22.06 -10.56
CA ALA A 324 9.46 -22.60 -11.78
C ALA A 324 10.43 -21.58 -12.42
N PRO A 325 11.57 -22.04 -12.98
CA PRO A 325 12.57 -21.13 -13.54
C PRO A 325 12.08 -20.48 -14.83
N VAL A 326 12.20 -19.16 -14.93
CA VAL A 326 11.83 -18.36 -16.11
C VAL A 326 13.03 -17.62 -16.71
N GLN A 327 12.99 -17.34 -18.01
CA GLN A 327 14.07 -16.60 -18.71
C GLN A 327 13.72 -15.13 -18.99
N GLU A 328 12.43 -14.82 -19.07
CA GLU A 328 11.89 -13.52 -19.43
C GLU A 328 10.59 -13.29 -18.64
N ALA A 329 10.43 -12.07 -18.13
CA ALA A 329 9.24 -11.63 -17.40
C ALA A 329 8.81 -10.27 -17.97
N GLY A 330 7.63 -10.25 -18.60
CA GLY A 330 7.08 -9.03 -19.19
C GLY A 330 6.24 -8.21 -18.23
N PRO A 331 5.67 -7.09 -18.71
CA PRO A 331 4.84 -6.19 -17.91
C PRO A 331 3.72 -6.90 -17.13
N SER A 332 3.48 -6.42 -15.91
CA SER A 332 2.57 -6.98 -14.91
C SER A 332 2.92 -8.37 -14.41
N THR A 333 4.11 -8.90 -14.69
CA THR A 333 4.52 -10.23 -14.20
C THR A 333 5.32 -10.09 -12.90
N PRO A 334 4.88 -10.72 -11.80
CA PRO A 334 5.73 -10.85 -10.62
C PRO A 334 6.82 -11.91 -10.87
N VAL A 335 8.04 -11.63 -10.44
CA VAL A 335 9.19 -12.51 -10.66
C VAL A 335 10.11 -12.47 -9.45
N GLU A 336 10.47 -13.63 -8.93
CA GLU A 336 11.49 -13.76 -7.88
C GLU A 336 12.87 -13.80 -8.55
N VAL A 337 13.74 -12.84 -8.21
CA VAL A 337 15.09 -12.74 -8.76
C VAL A 337 16.15 -13.06 -7.71
N MET A 338 17.22 -13.70 -8.17
CA MET A 338 18.41 -14.01 -7.38
C MET A 338 19.63 -13.31 -7.97
N GLY A 339 20.49 -12.74 -7.12
CA GLY A 339 21.80 -12.23 -7.54
C GLY A 339 22.09 -10.76 -7.22
N LEU A 340 21.24 -10.12 -6.43
CA LEU A 340 21.53 -8.82 -5.84
C LEU A 340 22.67 -8.93 -4.83
N ASN A 341 23.50 -7.88 -4.73
CA ASN A 341 24.62 -7.84 -3.80
C ASN A 341 24.15 -7.63 -2.36
N ASP A 342 23.13 -6.81 -2.19
CA ASP A 342 22.49 -6.49 -0.93
C ASP A 342 20.97 -6.46 -1.10
N MET A 343 20.24 -6.52 0.00
CA MET A 343 18.79 -6.58 0.02
C MET A 343 18.18 -5.20 -0.31
N PRO A 344 17.32 -5.10 -1.34
CA PRO A 344 16.59 -3.86 -1.61
C PRO A 344 15.51 -3.60 -0.56
N GLU A 345 15.09 -2.35 -0.40
CA GLU A 345 13.96 -2.03 0.45
C GLU A 345 12.64 -2.30 -0.31
N PRO A 346 11.65 -2.98 0.30
CA PRO A 346 10.38 -3.18 -0.36
C PRO A 346 9.67 -1.84 -0.60
N GLY A 347 9.21 -1.62 -1.84
CA GLY A 347 8.73 -0.35 -2.35
C GLY A 347 9.74 0.43 -3.21
N ASP A 348 11.02 0.03 -3.20
CA ASP A 348 12.01 0.64 -4.09
C ASP A 348 11.65 0.42 -5.57
N SER A 349 11.89 1.45 -6.38
CA SER A 349 11.89 1.27 -7.82
C SER A 349 13.14 0.53 -8.25
N PHE A 350 13.00 -0.33 -9.27
CA PHE A 350 14.12 -0.93 -9.96
C PHE A 350 14.16 -0.53 -11.42
N GLU A 351 15.38 -0.41 -11.93
CA GLU A 351 15.67 -0.07 -13.32
C GLU A 351 16.85 -0.91 -13.81
N THR A 352 16.82 -1.27 -15.09
CA THR A 352 17.96 -1.95 -15.72
C THR A 352 19.05 -0.96 -16.10
N VAL A 353 20.30 -1.41 -16.01
CA VAL A 353 21.45 -0.66 -16.50
C VAL A 353 22.36 -1.49 -17.38
N LYS A 354 23.08 -0.81 -18.26
CA LYS A 354 23.95 -1.44 -19.26
C LYS A 354 25.11 -2.21 -18.65
N ASN A 355 25.68 -1.75 -17.52
CA ASN A 355 26.87 -2.34 -16.91
C ASN A 355 26.89 -2.11 -15.38
N GLU A 356 27.45 -3.07 -14.62
CA GLU A 356 27.65 -2.97 -13.16
C GLU A 356 28.47 -1.75 -12.73
N LYS A 357 29.43 -1.31 -13.56
CA LYS A 357 30.23 -0.11 -13.27
C LYS A 357 29.38 1.17 -13.24
N ALA A 358 28.39 1.26 -14.12
CA ALA A 358 27.47 2.39 -14.14
C ALA A 358 26.52 2.35 -12.94
N ALA A 359 26.03 1.15 -12.56
CA ALA A 359 25.25 0.97 -11.34
C ALA A 359 25.99 1.46 -10.09
N ARG A 360 27.25 1.07 -9.95
CA ARG A 360 28.07 1.46 -8.81
C ARG A 360 28.20 2.98 -8.70
N GLN A 361 28.43 3.68 -9.82
CA GLN A 361 28.53 5.15 -9.82
C GLN A 361 27.25 5.83 -9.36
N VAL A 362 26.08 5.37 -9.84
CA VAL A 362 24.78 5.92 -9.44
C VAL A 362 24.52 5.71 -7.95
N ILE A 363 24.87 4.54 -7.42
CA ILE A 363 24.66 4.22 -6.01
C ILE A 363 25.63 4.99 -5.12
N ASP A 364 26.91 5.09 -5.50
CA ASP A 364 27.90 5.86 -4.74
C ASP A 364 27.48 7.34 -4.66
N GLU A 365 26.91 7.91 -5.74
CA GLU A 365 26.38 9.27 -5.77
C GLU A 365 25.13 9.43 -4.88
N ARG A 366 24.22 8.46 -4.90
CA ARG A 366 23.05 8.43 -3.99
C ARG A 366 23.49 8.36 -2.53
N ALA A 367 24.44 7.49 -2.21
CA ALA A 367 24.96 7.31 -0.86
C ALA A 367 25.65 8.58 -0.33
N SER A 368 26.43 9.28 -1.16
CA SER A 368 27.05 10.56 -0.75
C SER A 368 26.00 11.63 -0.41
N ASN A 369 24.92 11.71 -1.20
CA ASN A 369 23.84 12.67 -0.95
C ASN A 369 23.08 12.36 0.35
N THR A 370 22.85 11.08 0.65
CA THR A 370 22.19 10.67 1.91
C THR A 370 23.03 11.03 3.13
N VAL A 371 24.36 10.83 3.06
CA VAL A 371 25.29 11.18 4.14
C VAL A 371 25.32 12.70 4.38
N GLU A 372 25.27 13.52 3.33
CA GLU A 372 25.18 14.98 3.46
C GLU A 372 23.86 15.42 4.13
N THR A 373 22.73 14.78 3.80
CA THR A 373 21.44 15.07 4.47
C THR A 373 21.39 14.58 5.92
N LEU A 374 22.05 13.48 6.26
CA LEU A 374 22.14 12.98 7.64
C LEU A 374 23.09 13.82 8.50
N ALA A 375 24.15 14.39 7.90
CA ALA A 375 25.06 15.33 8.54
C ALA A 375 24.41 16.68 8.89
N ALA A 376 23.23 16.98 8.33
CA ALA A 376 22.42 18.14 8.72
C ALA A 376 21.55 17.89 9.98
N ARG A 377 21.53 16.68 10.54
CA ARG A 377 20.94 16.44 11.87
C ARG A 377 21.91 16.93 12.94
N ALA A 378 21.39 17.73 13.87
CA ALA A 378 22.19 18.35 14.93
C ALA A 378 22.97 17.27 15.71
N PRO A 379 24.27 17.48 16.00
CA PRO A 379 25.04 16.56 16.81
C PRO A 379 24.40 16.47 18.20
N ILE A 380 24.07 15.26 18.63
CA ILE A 380 23.64 14.96 19.99
C ILE A 380 24.73 15.49 20.92
N THR A 381 24.38 16.44 21.78
CA THR A 381 25.38 17.10 22.63
C THR A 381 25.72 16.20 23.81
N LEU A 382 26.93 16.36 24.37
CA LEU A 382 27.32 15.66 25.61
C LEU A 382 26.33 15.93 26.77
N GLN A 383 25.59 17.05 26.73
CA GLN A 383 24.52 17.35 27.69
C GLN A 383 23.30 16.46 27.50
N ASP A 384 22.92 16.11 26.27
CA ASP A 384 21.82 15.18 25.97
C ASP A 384 22.18 13.75 26.40
N VAL A 385 23.45 13.35 26.20
CA VAL A 385 23.99 12.06 26.67
C VAL A 385 23.99 12.01 28.21
N PHE A 386 24.37 13.11 28.87
CA PHE A 386 24.36 13.18 30.34
C PHE A 386 22.93 13.19 30.90
N ALA A 387 21.97 13.80 30.20
CA ALA A 387 20.55 13.78 30.55
C ALA A 387 19.95 12.36 30.44
N GLN A 388 20.33 11.59 29.41
CA GLN A 388 19.94 10.18 29.26
C GLN A 388 20.54 9.27 30.35
N ILE A 389 21.78 9.54 30.78
CA ILE A 389 22.43 8.75 31.85
C ILE A 389 21.89 9.13 33.25
N SER A 390 21.36 10.34 33.40
CA SER A 390 20.85 10.87 34.69
C SER A 390 19.40 10.50 34.99
N SER A 391 18.65 9.92 34.04
CA SER A 391 17.37 9.27 34.34
C SER A 391 17.65 7.91 34.97
N GLY A 392 17.74 7.87 36.30
CA GLY A 392 18.06 6.66 37.04
C GLY A 392 17.24 5.45 36.59
N HIS A 393 17.92 4.34 36.26
CA HIS A 393 17.38 2.98 36.06
C HIS A 393 15.92 2.95 35.59
N ALA A 394 15.61 3.64 34.48
CA ALA A 394 14.39 3.32 33.75
C ALA A 394 14.52 1.83 33.39
N LYS A 395 13.56 1.01 33.82
CA LYS A 395 13.53 -0.38 33.39
C LYS A 395 13.31 -0.34 31.88
N GLU A 396 14.29 -0.81 31.13
CA GLU A 396 14.20 -0.94 29.68
C GLU A 396 14.12 -2.42 29.34
N LEU A 397 13.19 -2.79 28.46
CA LEU A 397 13.14 -4.13 27.88
C LEU A 397 13.96 -4.11 26.60
N THR A 398 15.09 -4.80 26.62
CA THR A 398 16.02 -4.82 25.49
C THR A 398 15.74 -6.02 24.59
N LEU A 399 15.49 -5.77 23.31
CA LEU A 399 15.07 -6.78 22.34
C LEU A 399 16.03 -6.82 21.14
N ILE A 400 16.23 -8.02 20.61
CA ILE A 400 16.83 -8.26 19.29
C ILE A 400 15.76 -8.92 18.43
N LEU A 401 15.47 -8.35 17.27
CA LEU A 401 14.44 -8.86 16.36
C LEU A 401 15.09 -9.49 15.13
N LYS A 402 14.66 -10.72 14.80
CA LYS A 402 14.96 -11.40 13.54
C LYS A 402 13.68 -11.76 12.82
N THR A 403 13.62 -11.48 11.54
CA THR A 403 12.44 -11.74 10.68
C THR A 403 12.87 -12.43 9.40
N ASP A 404 11.94 -13.09 8.73
CA ASP A 404 12.15 -13.76 7.46
C ASP A 404 12.23 -12.79 6.27
N TYR A 405 11.38 -11.77 6.24
CA TYR A 405 11.32 -10.75 5.19
C TYR A 405 11.56 -9.34 5.72
N GLN A 406 12.14 -8.48 4.89
CA GLN A 406 12.32 -7.06 5.24
C GLN A 406 10.98 -6.34 5.40
N GLY A 407 9.98 -6.72 4.62
CA GLY A 407 8.66 -6.12 4.68
C GLY A 407 7.98 -6.26 6.04
N THR A 408 8.18 -7.38 6.76
CA THR A 408 7.56 -7.64 8.06
C THR A 408 8.28 -6.99 9.22
N LEU A 409 9.59 -6.74 9.09
CA LEU A 409 10.42 -6.14 10.11
C LEU A 409 9.92 -4.76 10.55
N GLN A 410 9.71 -3.85 9.60
CA GLN A 410 9.30 -2.47 9.89
C GLN A 410 7.93 -2.38 10.60
N PRO A 411 6.87 -3.07 10.14
CA PRO A 411 5.60 -3.23 10.85
C PRO A 411 5.73 -3.68 12.30
N ILE A 412 6.58 -4.69 12.57
CA ILE A 412 6.78 -5.21 13.92
C ILE A 412 7.47 -4.15 14.79
N VAL A 413 8.53 -3.52 14.27
CA VAL A 413 9.24 -2.43 14.97
C VAL A 413 8.29 -1.30 15.33
N SER A 414 7.53 -0.77 14.36
CA SER A 414 6.57 0.32 14.62
C SER A 414 5.47 -0.10 15.59
N SER A 415 5.03 -1.36 15.55
CA SER A 415 4.04 -1.87 16.50
C SER A 415 4.61 -1.94 17.93
N LEU A 416 5.84 -2.40 18.09
CA LEU A 416 6.55 -2.42 19.38
C LEU A 416 6.81 -1.01 19.92
N GLU A 417 7.14 -0.06 19.05
CA GLU A 417 7.27 1.36 19.41
C GLU A 417 5.94 1.95 19.87
N ASN A 418 4.83 1.64 19.19
CA ASN A 418 3.49 2.05 19.60
C ASN A 418 3.09 1.45 20.94
N VAL A 419 3.40 0.16 21.19
CA VAL A 419 3.20 -0.46 22.51
C VAL A 419 4.03 0.29 23.54
N SER A 420 5.31 0.60 23.26
CA SER A 420 6.15 1.38 24.15
C SER A 420 5.61 2.78 24.44
N ALA A 421 5.00 3.44 23.46
CA ALA A 421 4.44 4.80 23.59
C ALA A 421 3.10 4.82 24.35
N ASN A 422 2.28 3.80 24.15
CA ASN A 422 0.97 3.67 24.79
C ASN A 422 1.03 3.02 26.18
N ASN A 423 2.20 2.57 26.62
CA ASN A 423 2.39 2.00 27.94
C ASN A 423 2.21 3.06 29.04
N PRO A 424 1.18 2.94 29.91
CA PRO A 424 0.97 3.85 31.04
C PRO A 424 2.03 3.68 32.16
N GLU A 425 2.99 2.78 31.97
CA GLU A 425 3.87 2.21 32.99
C GLU A 425 5.34 2.68 32.88
N GLY A 426 5.70 3.41 31.82
CA GLY A 426 7.00 4.08 31.68
C GLY A 426 8.20 3.17 31.38
N ILE A 427 7.98 1.88 31.12
CA ILE A 427 9.02 0.94 30.67
C ILE A 427 9.27 1.16 29.18
N LYS A 428 10.53 1.44 28.81
CA LYS A 428 10.91 1.70 27.43
C LYS A 428 11.32 0.40 26.74
N ILE A 429 10.75 0.11 25.57
CA ILE A 429 11.26 -0.96 24.72
C ILE A 429 12.45 -0.39 23.92
N ASN A 430 13.59 -1.07 23.99
CA ASN A 430 14.79 -0.70 23.24
C ASN A 430 15.18 -1.86 22.30
N ILE A 431 15.13 -1.62 20.99
CA ILE A 431 15.49 -2.60 19.97
C ILE A 431 16.95 -2.36 19.59
N LEU A 432 17.85 -3.28 19.98
CA LEU A 432 19.29 -3.13 19.72
C LEU A 432 19.68 -3.44 18.28
N SER A 433 19.07 -4.49 17.73
CA SER A 433 19.27 -4.93 16.36
C SER A 433 17.94 -5.45 15.84
N ALA A 434 17.61 -5.10 14.61
CA ALA A 434 16.50 -5.64 13.88
C ALA A 434 17.02 -5.99 12.48
N ASP A 435 17.14 -7.28 12.20
CA ASP A 435 17.65 -7.76 10.91
C ASP A 435 16.78 -8.89 10.35
N THR A 436 17.03 -9.26 9.10
CA THR A 436 16.42 -10.41 8.45
C THR A 436 17.32 -11.64 8.46
N GLY A 437 16.72 -12.82 8.38
CA GLY A 437 17.39 -14.12 8.38
C GLY A 437 17.35 -14.85 9.73
N ASN A 438 17.84 -16.09 9.70
CA ASN A 438 17.87 -16.97 10.86
C ASN A 438 18.73 -16.42 12.00
N ILE A 439 18.43 -16.88 13.21
CA ILE A 439 19.15 -16.46 14.41
C ILE A 439 20.52 -17.16 14.44
N GLY A 440 21.58 -16.35 14.38
CA GLY A 440 22.97 -16.77 14.36
C GLY A 440 23.67 -16.65 15.72
N GLU A 441 24.92 -17.12 15.78
CA GLU A 441 25.72 -17.08 17.02
C GLU A 441 26.08 -15.66 17.44
N ASN A 442 26.26 -14.73 16.48
CA ASN A 442 26.54 -13.32 16.76
C ASN A 442 25.37 -12.64 17.49
N ASP A 443 24.13 -12.99 17.15
CA ASP A 443 22.93 -12.45 17.78
C ASP A 443 22.84 -12.91 19.24
N VAL A 444 23.18 -14.16 19.51
CA VAL A 444 23.25 -14.73 20.87
C VAL A 444 24.35 -14.06 21.69
N MET A 445 25.52 -13.81 21.10
CA MET A 445 26.58 -13.09 21.80
C MET A 445 26.18 -11.65 22.14
N LEU A 446 25.52 -10.94 21.23
CA LEU A 446 25.01 -9.60 21.47
C LEU A 446 23.95 -9.61 22.58
N ALA A 447 23.03 -10.57 22.53
CA ALA A 447 21.99 -10.76 23.54
C ALA A 447 22.58 -11.02 24.93
N SER A 448 23.57 -11.90 25.04
CA SER A 448 24.22 -12.21 26.31
C SER A 448 24.97 -11.00 26.89
N ALA A 449 25.66 -10.23 26.04
CA ALA A 449 26.39 -9.05 26.49
C ALA A 449 25.48 -7.92 26.97
N SER A 450 24.29 -7.78 26.38
CA SER A 450 23.35 -6.69 26.68
C SER A 450 22.15 -7.12 27.55
N GLY A 451 22.02 -8.41 27.88
CA GLY A 451 20.85 -8.95 28.57
C GLY A 451 19.55 -8.88 27.77
N ALA A 452 19.66 -8.87 26.43
CA ALA A 452 18.51 -8.75 25.54
C ALA A 452 17.81 -10.09 25.29
N ILE A 453 16.51 -10.04 25.02
CA ILE A 453 15.73 -11.20 24.59
C ILE A 453 15.73 -11.23 23.05
N ILE A 454 15.95 -12.41 22.47
CA ILE A 454 15.88 -12.57 21.01
C ILE A 454 14.47 -13.00 20.62
N ILE A 455 13.85 -12.22 19.73
CA ILE A 455 12.56 -12.51 19.13
C ILE A 455 12.77 -12.88 17.67
N GLY A 456 12.42 -14.12 17.31
CA GLY A 456 12.39 -14.59 15.93
C GLY A 456 10.96 -14.62 15.40
N PHE A 457 10.71 -13.96 14.27
CA PHE A 457 9.44 -13.99 13.57
C PHE A 457 9.57 -14.77 12.26
N ASN A 458 8.92 -15.93 12.20
CA ASN A 458 8.96 -16.86 11.07
C ASN A 458 10.38 -17.28 10.63
N VAL A 459 11.32 -17.33 11.58
CA VAL A 459 12.73 -17.70 11.37
C VAL A 459 13.12 -18.91 12.23
N ASP A 460 14.15 -19.61 11.79
CA ASP A 460 14.75 -20.72 12.52
C ASP A 460 16.00 -20.27 13.30
N ILE A 461 16.43 -21.13 14.23
CA ILE A 461 17.65 -20.95 15.01
C ILE A 461 18.72 -21.88 14.47
N ASP A 462 19.89 -21.32 14.13
CA ASP A 462 21.02 -22.13 13.68
C ASP A 462 21.53 -23.05 14.81
N ASN A 463 21.98 -24.25 14.45
CA ASN A 463 22.46 -25.24 15.42
C ASN A 463 23.57 -24.72 16.37
N PRO A 464 24.58 -23.94 15.91
CA PRO A 464 25.54 -23.29 16.79
C PRO A 464 24.90 -22.27 17.73
N ALA A 465 23.97 -21.46 17.23
CA ALA A 465 23.27 -20.43 18.01
C ALA A 465 22.45 -21.05 19.14
N ARG A 466 21.73 -22.15 18.88
CA ARG A 466 20.95 -22.89 19.89
C ARG A 466 21.83 -23.36 21.05
N ARG A 467 22.99 -23.96 20.76
CA ARG A 467 23.93 -24.42 21.80
C ARG A 467 24.51 -23.27 22.59
N SER A 468 24.83 -22.16 21.91
CA SER A 468 25.35 -20.96 22.55
C SER A 468 24.31 -20.35 23.51
N ALA A 469 23.05 -20.27 23.09
CA ALA A 469 21.96 -19.73 23.88
C ALA A 469 21.72 -20.54 25.16
N ASP A 470 21.69 -21.87 25.07
CA ASP A 470 21.57 -22.77 26.22
C ASP A 470 22.75 -22.60 27.21
N SER A 471 23.95 -22.35 26.69
CA SER A 471 25.16 -22.18 27.53
C SER A 471 25.25 -20.82 28.22
N GLN A 472 24.74 -19.77 27.57
CA GLN A 472 24.80 -18.38 28.05
C GLN A 472 23.51 -17.94 28.75
N GLY A 473 22.46 -18.77 28.71
CA GLY A 473 21.17 -18.49 29.34
C GLY A 473 20.37 -17.39 28.62
N VAL A 474 20.53 -17.26 27.30
CA VAL A 474 19.79 -16.27 26.48
C VAL A 474 18.41 -16.83 26.14
N ASP A 475 17.35 -16.06 26.44
CA ASP A 475 15.98 -16.43 26.06
C ASP A 475 15.74 -16.11 24.57
N ILE A 476 15.31 -17.12 23.83
CA ILE A 476 14.95 -17.02 22.41
C ILE A 476 13.48 -17.41 22.27
N ARG A 477 12.67 -16.49 21.76
CA ARG A 477 11.23 -16.70 21.52
C ARG A 477 10.96 -16.67 20.03
N LEU A 478 10.34 -17.74 19.54
CA LEU A 478 9.95 -17.87 18.13
C LEU A 478 8.44 -17.71 17.99
N TYR A 479 8.04 -16.87 17.05
CA TYR A 479 6.65 -16.60 16.72
C TYR A 479 6.43 -16.79 15.24
N GLN A 480 5.22 -17.25 14.90
CA GLN A 480 4.74 -17.31 13.53
C GLN A 480 3.49 -16.45 13.33
N VAL A 481 3.03 -15.78 14.40
CA VAL A 481 1.82 -14.95 14.39
C VAL A 481 2.11 -13.67 15.17
N ILE A 482 1.95 -12.52 14.51
CA ILE A 482 2.35 -11.22 15.06
C ILE A 482 1.58 -10.85 16.35
N TYR A 483 0.31 -11.22 16.46
CA TYR A 483 -0.49 -10.99 17.68
C TYR A 483 0.10 -11.67 18.91
N LYS A 484 0.57 -12.92 18.77
CA LYS A 484 1.17 -13.66 19.89
C LYS A 484 2.49 -13.02 20.32
N LEU A 485 3.26 -12.52 19.35
CA LEU A 485 4.49 -11.77 19.63
C LEU A 485 4.18 -10.51 20.44
N LEU A 486 3.20 -9.71 20.00
CA LEU A 486 2.83 -8.46 20.69
C LEU A 486 2.25 -8.73 22.08
N GLU A 487 1.37 -9.73 22.22
CA GLU A 487 0.78 -10.14 23.49
C GLU A 487 1.84 -10.62 24.49
N ASP A 488 2.78 -11.49 24.06
CA ASP A 488 3.84 -11.98 24.94
C ASP A 488 4.80 -10.85 25.35
N VAL A 489 5.05 -9.87 24.48
CA VAL A 489 5.85 -8.67 24.84
C VAL A 489 5.09 -7.80 25.84
N GLU A 490 3.79 -7.58 25.66
CA GLU A 490 2.96 -6.86 26.64
C GLU A 490 2.93 -7.57 28.00
N LEU A 491 2.81 -8.90 28.01
CA LEU A 491 2.88 -9.70 29.23
C LEU A 491 4.26 -9.61 29.90
N ALA A 492 5.34 -9.60 29.11
CA ALA A 492 6.70 -9.42 29.63
C ALA A 492 6.87 -8.05 30.30
N LEU A 493 6.31 -6.99 29.70
CA LEU A 493 6.31 -5.65 30.28
C LEU A 493 5.57 -5.61 31.63
N GLN A 494 4.38 -6.23 31.70
CA GLN A 494 3.61 -6.34 32.95
C GLN A 494 4.35 -7.14 34.03
N GLY A 495 5.07 -8.19 33.64
CA GLY A 495 5.87 -9.01 34.56
C GLY A 495 7.06 -8.27 35.19
N MET A 496 7.56 -7.21 34.55
CA MET A 496 8.68 -6.41 35.05
C MET A 496 8.25 -5.35 36.08
N LEU A 497 6.94 -5.21 36.32
CA LEU A 497 6.39 -4.28 37.29
C LEU A 497 6.73 -4.66 38.73
N GLU A 498 7.01 -3.65 39.53
CA GLU A 498 7.14 -3.84 40.97
C GLU A 498 5.75 -4.01 41.59
N PRO A 499 5.58 -4.93 42.54
CA PRO A 499 4.31 -5.07 43.25
C PRO A 499 3.98 -3.73 43.93
N LYS A 500 2.78 -3.20 43.68
CA LYS A 500 2.27 -2.02 44.39
C LYS A 500 2.01 -2.39 45.84
N TYR A 501 2.87 -1.93 46.73
CA TYR A 501 2.66 -2.04 48.17
C TYR A 501 1.59 -1.01 48.60
N ALA A 502 0.56 -1.49 49.28
CA ALA A 502 -0.44 -0.63 49.92
C ALA A 502 -0.41 -0.89 51.42
N ASP A 503 -0.24 0.16 52.21
CA ASP A 503 -0.28 0.07 53.66
C ASP A 503 -1.69 -0.30 54.11
N LYS A 504 -1.85 -1.53 54.60
CA LYS A 504 -3.09 -2.00 55.18
C LYS A 504 -3.03 -1.83 56.69
N ILE A 505 -3.80 -0.88 57.21
CA ILE A 505 -3.96 -0.71 58.67
C ILE A 505 -4.65 -1.96 59.21
N ILE A 506 -3.92 -2.78 59.98
CA ILE A 506 -4.41 -4.05 60.55
C ILE A 506 -5.25 -3.79 61.81
N GLY A 507 -5.00 -2.68 62.50
CA GLY A 507 -5.78 -2.24 63.65
C GLY A 507 -5.20 -0.97 64.26
N THR A 508 -6.03 -0.25 65.01
CA THR A 508 -5.68 0.97 65.75
C THR A 508 -5.98 0.74 67.22
N ALA A 509 -5.03 1.04 68.10
CA ALA A 509 -5.21 0.99 69.55
C ALA A 509 -5.13 2.41 70.12
N GLU A 510 -6.07 2.74 70.99
CA GLU A 510 -6.12 4.00 71.73
C GLU A 510 -5.53 3.76 73.13
N VAL A 511 -4.62 4.65 73.58
CA VAL A 511 -3.88 4.52 74.85
C VAL A 511 -4.62 5.21 75.98
#